data_AF-A0A317K0B2-F1
#
_entry.id   AF-A0A317K0B2-F1
#
_cell.length_a   1.000
_cell.length_b   1.000
_cell.length_c   1.000
_cell.angle_alpha   90.00
_cell.angle_beta   90.00
_cell.angle_gamma   90.00
#
_symmetry.space_group_name_H-M   'P 1'
#
loop_
_entity.id
_entity.type
_entity.pdbx_description
1 polymer ?
#
loop_
_entity_poly.entity_id
_entity_poly.type
_entity_poly.pdbx_seq_one_letter_code
_entity_poly.pdbx_strand_id
1 'polypeptide(L)'
;MRTLLLWCPDWPVLAAEIVEGVPATDPVAVLHANRVVACSERARAEGVRRGLRRREAQGRCPQLTVVDHDPGRDARAFEPVVAAVEELVAGVEVVRPGSCAVAARGPARYLGGEEVAAERIVEHVAQTCAVESQVGIADGVFAAGLAARSGRVVPPGGTPEFLAALPVEALGRPALADLLRRLGVRTLADFAALPAGDVLARFGFDGALAHRLAAGRDHRPLAVRQPPVDLAVTAGYDEPLDRVDAAAFAARALAEQLHDRLAGHGLACTRLGIEAVTAHGQELHRVWRHDGLLTAAAIADRVRWQLDGWLSGSNGRAGGRAARPTAGIIRLRLVPDGVIAQAGLQPGLWGEAGEERERAHRALSRVQGILGPEAVVTAVLGGGRSPADQVRLVPWGDERIPARPGQPMSLAGPVSPGGPVSSGQLASSGRSAAPDQPVSSGVPVPGGPVSSGALVPGGPVSSGVPDRPASSDRPALPGQSGSLGQSGSSGPGAQAGRGRPGRAARSPRSAGRSAGRVEPPWPGQLPPPAPAVVLPQPLAATVHDDAGEPVVVSARLQLSAAPARLTVGTGRPAEIVGWAGPWPVDERWWAPAEARRRARFQVCLADGAALLLAVEAGQWLVEAIYD
;
A
#
# COMPACT_ATOMS: atom_id res chain seq x y z
N MET A 1 15.08 -21.89 -1.22
CA MET A 1 13.66 -22.19 -1.55
C MET A 1 13.55 -22.37 -3.05
N ARG A 2 12.70 -23.26 -3.57
CA ARG A 2 12.58 -23.43 -5.04
C ARG A 2 11.74 -22.29 -5.63
N THR A 3 12.34 -21.49 -6.50
CA THR A 3 11.77 -20.21 -6.96
C THR A 3 11.79 -20.13 -8.48
N LEU A 4 10.65 -19.75 -9.06
CA LEU A 4 10.50 -19.38 -10.47
C LEU A 4 10.49 -17.84 -10.50
N LEU A 5 11.28 -17.23 -11.37
CA LEU A 5 11.33 -15.78 -11.55
C LEU A 5 11.10 -15.44 -13.02
N LEU A 6 10.11 -14.59 -13.28
CA LEU A 6 9.84 -13.98 -14.57
C LEU A 6 10.59 -12.64 -14.67
N TRP A 7 11.24 -12.41 -15.81
CA TRP A 7 12.00 -11.21 -16.11
C TRP A 7 11.62 -10.65 -17.49
N CYS A 8 11.20 -9.39 -17.53
CA CYS A 8 11.04 -8.63 -18.76
C CYS A 8 12.33 -7.84 -19.03
N PRO A 9 12.97 -7.99 -20.21
CA PRO A 9 14.18 -7.25 -20.55
C PRO A 9 13.92 -5.74 -20.63
N ASP A 10 14.92 -4.95 -20.24
CA ASP A 10 14.97 -3.48 -20.34
C ASP A 10 13.70 -2.69 -19.94
N TRP A 11 12.92 -3.24 -19.01
CA TRP A 11 11.57 -2.81 -18.64
C TRP A 11 11.26 -1.29 -18.62
N PRO A 12 12.11 -0.37 -18.08
CA PRO A 12 11.82 1.07 -18.14
C PRO A 12 11.67 1.65 -19.56
N VAL A 13 12.22 0.97 -20.58
CA VAL A 13 12.02 1.30 -21.99
C VAL A 13 10.65 0.83 -22.47
N LEU A 14 10.28 -0.43 -22.20
CA LEU A 14 8.95 -0.97 -22.51
C LEU A 14 7.83 -0.19 -21.81
N ALA A 15 8.05 0.25 -20.56
CA ALA A 15 7.13 1.11 -19.85
C ALA A 15 6.99 2.52 -20.46
N ALA A 16 8.00 3.01 -21.19
CA ALA A 16 7.90 4.24 -21.97
C ALA A 16 7.17 4.01 -23.31
N GLU A 17 7.30 2.82 -23.92
CA GLU A 17 6.48 2.45 -25.08
C GLU A 17 4.99 2.35 -24.71
N ILE A 18 4.67 1.58 -23.67
CA ILE A 18 3.29 1.32 -23.20
C ILE A 18 2.56 2.59 -22.76
N VAL A 19 3.26 3.56 -22.14
CA VAL A 19 2.62 4.74 -21.50
C VAL A 19 2.87 6.06 -22.23
N GLU A 20 4.02 6.21 -22.90
CA GLU A 20 4.41 7.46 -23.60
C GLU A 20 4.44 7.29 -25.14
N GLY A 21 4.25 6.07 -25.66
CA GLY A 21 4.23 5.80 -27.10
C GLY A 21 5.60 5.84 -27.78
N VAL A 22 6.69 5.71 -27.00
CA VAL A 22 8.08 5.76 -27.50
C VAL A 22 8.55 4.34 -27.86
N PRO A 23 8.73 3.97 -29.14
CA PRO A 23 8.98 2.57 -29.53
C PRO A 23 10.30 2.03 -28.96
N ALA A 24 10.29 0.84 -28.33
CA ALA A 24 11.50 0.20 -27.82
C ALA A 24 12.40 -0.35 -28.94
N THR A 25 11.88 -0.45 -30.17
CA THR A 25 12.64 -0.80 -31.38
C THR A 25 13.61 0.31 -31.81
N ASP A 26 13.29 1.57 -31.50
CA ASP A 26 14.14 2.72 -31.74
C ASP A 26 15.33 2.78 -30.75
N PRO A 27 16.38 3.57 -31.03
CA PRO A 27 17.44 3.83 -30.07
C PRO A 27 16.92 4.72 -28.93
N VAL A 28 16.55 4.10 -27.81
CA VAL A 28 16.01 4.77 -26.61
C VAL A 28 16.94 4.56 -25.41
N ALA A 29 17.13 5.59 -24.59
CA ALA A 29 17.74 5.48 -23.26
C ALA A 29 16.93 6.19 -22.19
N VAL A 30 16.63 5.45 -21.12
CA VAL A 30 16.00 5.99 -19.90
C VAL A 30 17.09 6.52 -18.97
N LEU A 31 17.02 7.79 -18.59
CA LEU A 31 18.01 8.47 -17.78
C LEU A 31 17.52 8.75 -16.35
N HIS A 32 18.45 8.68 -15.40
CA HIS A 32 18.28 9.23 -14.06
C HIS A 32 19.58 9.93 -13.64
N ALA A 33 19.49 11.11 -13.03
CA ALA A 33 20.65 11.92 -12.60
C ALA A 33 21.74 12.07 -13.71
N ASN A 34 21.33 12.32 -14.96
CA ASN A 34 22.19 12.38 -16.16
C ASN A 34 22.98 11.09 -16.49
N ARG A 35 22.53 9.91 -16.03
CA ARG A 35 23.11 8.60 -16.37
C ARG A 35 22.06 7.62 -16.90
N VAL A 36 22.49 6.73 -17.80
CA VAL A 36 21.63 5.68 -18.40
C VAL A 36 21.25 4.63 -17.34
N VAL A 37 19.96 4.46 -17.07
CA VAL A 37 19.40 3.43 -16.19
C VAL A 37 18.98 2.19 -16.98
N ALA A 38 18.42 2.37 -18.17
CA ALA A 38 18.10 1.32 -19.14
C ALA A 38 18.26 1.88 -20.57
N CYS A 39 18.45 1.01 -21.55
CA CYS A 39 18.52 1.39 -22.97
C CYS A 39 18.03 0.24 -23.85
N SER A 40 17.39 0.56 -24.97
CA SER A 40 16.90 -0.44 -25.94
C SER A 40 18.05 -1.26 -26.52
N GLU A 41 17.72 -2.39 -27.15
CA GLU A 41 18.70 -3.18 -27.89
C GLU A 41 19.35 -2.36 -29.01
N ARG A 42 18.58 -1.53 -29.71
CA ARG A 42 19.11 -0.68 -30.79
C ARG A 42 20.16 0.31 -30.27
N ALA A 43 19.87 1.02 -29.17
CA ALA A 43 20.85 1.89 -28.52
C ALA A 43 22.08 1.12 -28.02
N ARG A 44 21.88 -0.13 -27.55
CA ARG A 44 22.95 -1.02 -27.06
C ARG A 44 23.87 -1.53 -28.16
N ALA A 45 23.36 -1.79 -29.36
CA ALA A 45 24.14 -2.12 -30.54
C ALA A 45 25.08 -0.96 -30.93
N GLU A 46 24.59 0.28 -30.82
CA GLU A 46 25.38 1.51 -30.98
C GLU A 46 26.24 1.85 -29.74
N GLY A 47 26.47 0.89 -28.86
CA GLY A 47 27.41 1.02 -27.75
C GLY A 47 26.93 1.84 -26.55
N VAL A 48 25.65 2.23 -26.49
CA VAL A 48 25.06 2.82 -25.28
C VAL A 48 24.94 1.73 -24.20
N ARG A 49 25.42 2.01 -22.99
CA ARG A 49 25.40 1.07 -21.87
C ARG A 49 24.87 1.76 -20.60
N ARG A 50 24.38 0.93 -19.67
CA ARG A 50 23.93 1.38 -18.34
C ARG A 50 25.08 2.07 -17.60
N GLY A 51 24.82 3.18 -16.93
CA GLY A 51 25.80 3.98 -16.18
C GLY A 51 26.52 5.08 -16.97
N LEU A 52 26.53 5.05 -18.32
CA LEU A 52 27.11 6.11 -19.16
C LEU A 52 26.45 7.47 -18.86
N ARG A 53 27.19 8.57 -19.03
CA ARG A 53 26.63 9.93 -18.89
C ARG A 53 25.80 10.30 -20.13
N ARG A 54 24.77 11.15 -19.98
CA ARG A 54 23.90 11.64 -21.07
C ARG A 54 24.69 12.05 -22.33
N ARG A 55 25.67 12.95 -22.20
CA ARG A 55 26.52 13.43 -23.31
C ARG A 55 27.33 12.32 -23.99
N GLU A 56 27.71 11.29 -23.25
CA GLU A 56 28.48 10.16 -23.78
C GLU A 56 27.59 9.17 -24.52
N ALA A 57 26.38 8.91 -24.01
CA ALA A 57 25.38 8.10 -24.70
C ALA A 57 24.94 8.76 -26.03
N GLN A 58 24.61 10.06 -25.99
CA GLN A 58 24.26 10.83 -27.19
C GLN A 58 25.45 11.05 -28.15
N GLY A 59 26.70 10.98 -27.64
CA GLY A 59 27.91 11.03 -28.47
C GLY A 59 28.24 9.71 -29.17
N ARG A 60 27.70 8.57 -28.69
CA ARG A 60 27.80 7.26 -29.34
C ARG A 60 26.65 7.02 -30.32
N CYS A 61 25.44 7.46 -29.96
CA CYS A 61 24.22 7.37 -30.76
C CYS A 61 23.58 8.77 -30.85
N PRO A 62 23.83 9.54 -31.93
CA PRO A 62 23.29 10.90 -32.10
C PRO A 62 21.77 10.96 -32.11
N GLN A 63 21.12 9.94 -32.69
CA GLN A 63 19.67 9.77 -32.79
C GLN A 63 19.01 9.19 -31.53
N LEU A 64 19.73 9.12 -30.40
CA LEU A 64 19.24 8.52 -29.15
C LEU A 64 18.09 9.33 -28.54
N THR A 65 16.89 8.75 -28.57
CA THR A 65 15.72 9.25 -27.83
C THR A 65 15.98 9.13 -26.33
N VAL A 66 15.89 10.26 -25.63
CA VAL A 66 16.15 10.36 -24.18
C VAL A 66 14.84 10.51 -23.43
N VAL A 67 14.54 9.51 -22.60
CA VAL A 67 13.37 9.46 -21.72
C VAL A 67 13.84 9.61 -20.27
N ASP A 68 13.10 10.32 -19.42
CA ASP A 68 13.42 10.39 -17.99
C ASP A 68 12.83 9.19 -17.22
N HIS A 69 13.49 8.78 -16.13
CA HIS A 69 13.07 7.67 -15.29
C HIS A 69 11.94 8.08 -14.33
N ASP A 70 10.70 7.65 -14.61
CA ASP A 70 9.58 7.65 -13.66
C ASP A 70 9.35 6.24 -13.09
N PRO A 71 9.77 5.94 -11.84
CA PRO A 71 9.44 4.69 -11.16
C PRO A 71 7.93 4.42 -11.05
N GLY A 72 7.09 5.46 -11.06
CA GLY A 72 5.65 5.35 -11.03
C GLY A 72 5.08 4.82 -12.34
N ARG A 73 5.55 5.31 -13.50
CA ARG A 73 5.24 4.76 -14.83
C ARG A 73 5.71 3.31 -14.92
N ASP A 74 6.97 3.08 -14.57
CA ASP A 74 7.58 1.75 -14.63
C ASP A 74 6.77 0.75 -13.79
N ALA A 75 6.25 1.15 -12.62
CA ALA A 75 5.34 0.33 -11.81
C ALA A 75 3.93 0.19 -12.40
N ARG A 76 3.27 1.29 -12.80
CA ARG A 76 1.90 1.25 -13.37
C ARG A 76 1.80 0.36 -14.60
N ALA A 77 2.80 0.40 -15.48
CA ALA A 77 2.86 -0.45 -16.68
C ALA A 77 3.10 -1.93 -16.35
N PHE A 78 3.63 -2.26 -15.17
CA PHE A 78 3.97 -3.64 -14.78
C PHE A 78 2.83 -4.35 -14.04
N GLU A 79 1.89 -3.59 -13.47
CA GLU A 79 0.72 -4.14 -12.77
C GLU A 79 -0.11 -5.12 -13.63
N PRO A 80 -0.38 -4.88 -14.94
CA PRO A 80 -1.05 -5.87 -15.79
C PRO A 80 -0.25 -7.18 -15.96
N VAL A 81 1.08 -7.09 -16.06
CA VAL A 81 1.97 -8.27 -16.15
C VAL A 81 1.95 -9.06 -14.84
N VAL A 82 1.89 -8.37 -13.69
CA VAL A 82 1.73 -9.01 -12.38
C VAL A 82 0.37 -9.69 -12.28
N ALA A 83 -0.72 -9.03 -12.68
CA ALA A 83 -2.07 -9.59 -12.67
C ALA A 83 -2.18 -10.86 -13.55
N ALA A 84 -1.62 -10.85 -14.77
CA ALA A 84 -1.58 -12.02 -15.64
C ALA A 84 -0.80 -13.20 -15.02
N VAL A 85 0.23 -12.94 -14.22
CA VAL A 85 0.92 -14.01 -13.45
C VAL A 85 0.08 -14.46 -12.25
N GLU A 86 -0.64 -13.55 -11.57
CA GLU A 86 -1.53 -13.85 -10.44
C GLU A 86 -2.75 -14.72 -10.86
N GLU A 87 -3.21 -14.62 -12.12
CA GLU A 87 -4.24 -15.50 -12.71
C GLU A 87 -3.81 -16.97 -12.79
N LEU A 88 -2.52 -17.24 -13.04
CA LEU A 88 -1.97 -18.60 -13.13
C LEU A 88 -1.32 -19.08 -11.82
N VAL A 89 -0.88 -18.16 -10.95
CA VAL A 89 -0.02 -18.47 -9.81
C VAL A 89 -0.41 -17.71 -8.55
N ALA A 90 -0.90 -18.46 -7.56
CA ALA A 90 -1.12 -17.93 -6.22
C ALA A 90 0.20 -17.52 -5.55
N GLY A 91 0.36 -16.21 -5.29
CA GLY A 91 1.39 -15.64 -4.43
C GLY A 91 2.64 -15.16 -5.16
N VAL A 92 2.57 -13.92 -5.67
CA VAL A 92 3.65 -13.26 -6.42
C VAL A 92 4.41 -12.26 -5.56
N GLU A 93 5.75 -12.32 -5.55
CA GLU A 93 6.61 -11.22 -5.08
C GLU A 93 7.02 -10.35 -6.27
N VAL A 94 6.70 -9.06 -6.24
CA VAL A 94 7.27 -8.08 -7.17
C VAL A 94 8.65 -7.66 -6.67
N VAL A 95 9.70 -8.27 -7.22
CA VAL A 95 11.10 -7.96 -6.85
C VAL A 95 11.46 -6.52 -7.25
N ARG A 96 10.88 -6.04 -8.37
CA ARG A 96 10.92 -4.68 -8.91
C ARG A 96 10.06 -4.63 -10.19
N PRO A 97 9.70 -3.45 -10.71
CA PRO A 97 9.16 -3.34 -12.07
C PRO A 97 10.03 -4.09 -13.10
N GLY A 98 9.38 -4.93 -13.92
CA GLY A 98 10.06 -5.79 -14.90
C GLY A 98 10.61 -7.12 -14.36
N SER A 99 10.38 -7.49 -13.10
CA SER A 99 10.65 -8.86 -12.63
C SER A 99 9.88 -9.23 -11.36
N CYS A 100 9.19 -10.37 -11.41
CA CYS A 100 8.44 -10.95 -10.29
C CYS A 100 8.83 -12.42 -10.04
N ALA A 101 8.65 -12.89 -8.80
CA ALA A 101 9.07 -14.22 -8.35
C ALA A 101 7.94 -14.97 -7.65
N VAL A 102 7.84 -16.28 -7.89
CA VAL A 102 6.80 -17.17 -7.36
C VAL A 102 7.39 -18.48 -6.85
N ALA A 103 6.63 -19.17 -5.99
CA ALA A 103 7.03 -20.47 -5.46
C ALA A 103 6.81 -21.58 -6.51
N ALA A 104 7.87 -21.97 -7.24
CA ALA A 104 7.81 -22.89 -8.39
C ALA A 104 7.03 -24.19 -8.13
N ARG A 105 7.10 -24.71 -6.90
CA ARG A 105 6.42 -25.93 -6.46
C ARG A 105 4.89 -25.91 -6.61
N GLY A 106 4.26 -24.74 -6.60
CA GLY A 106 2.82 -24.60 -6.83
C GLY A 106 2.47 -24.86 -8.30
N PRO A 107 2.88 -23.96 -9.22
CA PRO A 107 2.64 -24.12 -10.66
C PRO A 107 3.12 -25.45 -11.22
N ALA A 108 4.33 -25.90 -10.85
CA ALA A 108 4.88 -27.16 -11.36
C ALA A 108 4.04 -28.39 -11.02
N ARG A 109 3.32 -28.38 -9.89
CA ARG A 109 2.40 -29.46 -9.50
C ARG A 109 1.07 -29.44 -10.25
N TYR A 110 0.59 -28.25 -10.63
CA TYR A 110 -0.69 -28.09 -11.33
C TYR A 110 -0.54 -28.21 -12.86
N LEU A 111 0.57 -27.70 -13.40
CA LEU A 111 0.82 -27.61 -14.85
C LEU A 111 1.66 -28.77 -15.41
N GLY A 112 2.20 -29.63 -14.56
CA GLY A 112 2.84 -30.91 -14.95
C GLY A 112 4.38 -30.91 -15.04
N GLY A 113 5.04 -29.79 -14.73
CA GLY A 113 6.51 -29.69 -14.71
C GLY A 113 6.97 -28.27 -14.37
N GLU A 114 8.24 -28.09 -13.98
CA GLU A 114 8.80 -26.74 -13.77
C GLU A 114 8.97 -26.01 -15.11
N GLU A 115 9.38 -26.74 -16.15
CA GLU A 115 9.52 -26.31 -17.53
C GLU A 115 8.17 -25.92 -18.15
N VAL A 116 7.17 -26.80 -18.03
CA VAL A 116 5.80 -26.55 -18.54
C VAL A 116 5.14 -25.37 -17.81
N ALA A 117 5.43 -25.19 -16.52
CA ALA A 117 4.98 -24.02 -15.78
C ALA A 117 5.66 -22.72 -16.27
N ALA A 118 6.97 -22.76 -16.56
CA ALA A 118 7.67 -21.61 -17.14
C ALA A 118 7.11 -21.23 -18.52
N GLU A 119 6.92 -22.23 -19.39
CA GLU A 119 6.40 -22.05 -20.75
C GLU A 119 5.01 -21.38 -20.75
N ARG A 120 4.03 -21.94 -20.00
CA ARG A 120 2.68 -21.36 -19.93
C ARG A 120 2.63 -19.96 -19.31
N ILE A 121 3.50 -19.67 -18.34
CA ILE A 121 3.55 -18.33 -17.73
C ILE A 121 4.09 -17.30 -18.73
N VAL A 122 5.11 -17.65 -19.52
CA VAL A 122 5.62 -16.78 -20.60
C VAL A 122 4.57 -16.62 -21.70
N GLU A 123 3.94 -17.71 -22.12
CA GLU A 123 2.87 -17.71 -23.14
C GLU A 123 1.70 -16.79 -22.73
N HIS A 124 1.18 -16.95 -21.52
CA HIS A 124 0.04 -16.17 -21.03
C HIS A 124 0.38 -14.69 -20.86
N VAL A 125 1.58 -14.35 -20.38
CA VAL A 125 2.03 -12.94 -20.31
C VAL A 125 2.22 -12.34 -21.71
N ALA A 126 2.72 -13.10 -22.68
CA ALA A 126 2.84 -12.64 -24.06
C ALA A 126 1.46 -12.43 -24.71
N GLN A 127 0.50 -13.34 -24.51
CA GLN A 127 -0.87 -13.24 -25.04
C GLN A 127 -1.67 -12.11 -24.39
N THR A 128 -1.61 -11.98 -23.06
CA THR A 128 -2.45 -11.03 -22.29
C THR A 128 -1.86 -9.61 -22.24
N CYS A 129 -0.53 -9.47 -22.27
CA CYS A 129 0.12 -8.17 -22.10
C CYS A 129 0.94 -7.68 -23.32
N ALA A 130 1.11 -8.52 -24.36
CA ALA A 130 1.99 -8.23 -25.51
C ALA A 130 3.45 -7.90 -25.11
N VAL A 131 3.93 -8.48 -23.99
CA VAL A 131 5.26 -8.24 -23.42
C VAL A 131 6.11 -9.51 -23.53
N GLU A 132 7.28 -9.39 -24.15
CA GLU A 132 8.29 -10.45 -24.09
C GLU A 132 8.82 -10.64 -22.66
N SER A 133 8.93 -11.90 -22.24
CA SER A 133 9.47 -12.25 -20.92
C SER A 133 10.27 -13.55 -20.99
N GLN A 134 11.21 -13.69 -20.05
CA GLN A 134 11.99 -14.91 -19.86
C GLN A 134 11.81 -15.40 -18.43
N VAL A 135 11.71 -16.71 -18.25
CA VAL A 135 11.59 -17.34 -16.93
C VAL A 135 12.85 -18.12 -16.59
N GLY A 136 13.27 -18.05 -15.33
CA GLY A 136 14.34 -18.88 -14.79
C GLY A 136 13.93 -19.51 -13.47
N ILE A 137 14.38 -20.74 -13.23
CA ILE A 137 14.02 -21.51 -12.04
C ILE A 137 15.29 -22.04 -11.37
N ALA A 138 15.45 -21.72 -10.09
CA ALA A 138 16.61 -22.14 -9.29
C ALA A 138 16.26 -22.14 -7.78
N ASP A 139 17.26 -22.39 -6.94
CA ASP A 139 17.09 -22.34 -5.49
C ASP A 139 17.37 -20.90 -4.99
N GLY A 140 16.30 -20.15 -4.77
CA GLY A 140 16.31 -18.76 -4.28
C GLY A 140 16.08 -17.71 -5.35
N VAL A 141 15.70 -16.51 -4.91
CA VAL A 141 15.37 -15.37 -5.78
C VAL A 141 16.61 -14.89 -6.53
N PHE A 142 17.78 -14.88 -5.86
CA PHE A 142 19.03 -14.45 -6.50
C PHE A 142 19.45 -15.33 -7.67
N ALA A 143 19.43 -16.66 -7.47
CA ALA A 143 19.81 -17.61 -8.52
C ALA A 143 18.77 -17.63 -9.67
N ALA A 144 17.48 -17.61 -9.35
CA ALA A 144 16.41 -17.53 -10.35
C ALA A 144 16.51 -16.23 -11.16
N GLY A 145 16.85 -15.10 -10.53
CA GLY A 145 17.09 -13.79 -11.15
C GLY A 145 18.36 -13.69 -12.02
N LEU A 146 19.20 -14.71 -12.00
CA LEU A 146 20.33 -14.87 -12.91
C LEU A 146 20.00 -15.88 -14.02
N ALA A 147 19.35 -17.01 -13.68
CA ALA A 147 18.91 -18.02 -14.63
C ALA A 147 17.83 -17.51 -15.60
N ALA A 148 16.97 -16.59 -15.16
CA ALA A 148 15.93 -15.97 -15.99
C ALA A 148 16.48 -15.12 -17.14
N ARG A 149 17.78 -14.78 -17.12
CA ARG A 149 18.44 -13.99 -18.18
C ARG A 149 18.85 -14.80 -19.40
N SER A 150 18.61 -16.10 -19.35
CA SER A 150 18.90 -17.07 -20.42
C SER A 150 17.83 -18.17 -20.49
N GLY A 151 16.61 -17.87 -20.01
CA GLY A 151 15.47 -18.81 -20.03
C GLY A 151 15.70 -20.13 -19.29
N ARG A 152 16.61 -20.18 -18.29
CA ARG A 152 17.17 -21.44 -17.81
C ARG A 152 16.49 -21.99 -16.56
N VAL A 153 16.13 -23.27 -16.61
CA VAL A 153 15.90 -24.10 -15.42
C VAL A 153 17.25 -24.66 -14.94
N VAL A 154 17.58 -24.42 -13.67
CA VAL A 154 18.76 -24.95 -12.97
C VAL A 154 18.30 -26.12 -12.11
N PRO A 155 18.80 -27.36 -12.28
CA PRO A 155 18.34 -28.51 -11.50
C PRO A 155 18.38 -28.28 -9.98
N PRO A 156 17.46 -28.88 -9.20
CA PRO A 156 17.48 -28.77 -7.73
C PRO A 156 18.84 -29.15 -7.14
N GLY A 157 19.44 -28.26 -6.34
CA GLY A 157 20.78 -28.46 -5.78
C GLY A 157 21.95 -28.10 -6.70
N GLY A 158 21.74 -28.01 -8.03
CA GLY A 158 22.74 -27.52 -9.00
C GLY A 158 22.97 -26.00 -8.96
N THR A 159 22.28 -25.29 -8.07
CA THR A 159 22.37 -23.84 -7.91
C THR A 159 23.81 -23.32 -7.65
N PRO A 160 24.65 -23.93 -6.78
CA PRO A 160 26.03 -23.49 -6.58
C PRO A 160 26.90 -23.67 -7.83
N GLU A 161 26.70 -24.75 -8.59
CA GLU A 161 27.44 -25.05 -9.82
C GLU A 161 27.10 -24.06 -10.94
N PHE A 162 25.82 -23.71 -11.08
CA PHE A 162 25.36 -22.67 -11.99
C PHE A 162 25.94 -21.29 -11.65
N LEU A 163 26.02 -20.95 -10.36
CA LEU A 163 26.58 -19.67 -9.90
C LEU A 163 28.11 -19.62 -10.03
N ALA A 164 28.81 -20.75 -9.86
CA ALA A 164 30.26 -20.83 -9.74
C ALA A 164 31.04 -20.05 -10.82
N ALA A 165 30.64 -20.20 -12.09
CA ALA A 165 31.31 -19.58 -13.24
C ALA A 165 30.95 -18.11 -13.48
N LEU A 166 29.99 -17.54 -12.72
CA LEU A 166 29.55 -16.16 -12.91
C LEU A 166 30.53 -15.16 -12.28
N PRO A 167 30.70 -13.95 -12.85
CA PRO A 167 31.59 -12.93 -12.29
C PRO A 167 30.99 -12.28 -11.03
N VAL A 168 31.84 -11.73 -10.15
CA VAL A 168 31.39 -11.05 -8.91
C VAL A 168 30.46 -9.86 -9.15
N GLU A 169 30.51 -9.24 -10.33
CA GLU A 169 29.55 -8.22 -10.78
C GLU A 169 28.08 -8.71 -10.78
N ALA A 170 27.84 -10.02 -10.87
CA ALA A 170 26.50 -10.62 -10.80
C ALA A 170 25.81 -10.39 -9.45
N LEU A 171 26.56 -10.08 -8.37
CA LEU A 171 26.03 -9.73 -7.05
C LEU A 171 25.21 -8.43 -7.00
N GLY A 172 25.22 -7.63 -8.09
CA GLY A 172 24.53 -6.33 -8.18
C GLY A 172 25.15 -5.22 -7.32
N ARG A 173 26.29 -5.48 -6.68
CA ARG A 173 26.96 -4.60 -5.70
C ARG A 173 28.26 -4.04 -6.30
N PRO A 174 28.25 -2.92 -7.04
CA PRO A 174 29.42 -2.46 -7.79
C PRO A 174 30.63 -2.12 -6.89
N ALA A 175 30.40 -1.57 -5.70
CA ALA A 175 31.47 -1.27 -4.76
C ALA A 175 32.14 -2.54 -4.19
N LEU A 176 31.34 -3.54 -3.79
CA LEU A 176 31.86 -4.83 -3.33
C LEU A 176 32.57 -5.58 -4.45
N ALA A 177 31.99 -5.64 -5.66
CA ALA A 177 32.61 -6.28 -6.82
C ALA A 177 33.96 -5.62 -7.18
N ASP A 178 34.09 -4.29 -7.11
CA ASP A 178 35.37 -3.64 -7.35
C ASP A 178 36.43 -3.97 -6.28
N LEU A 179 36.03 -4.03 -5.01
CA LEU A 179 36.90 -4.47 -3.91
C LEU A 179 37.33 -5.93 -4.04
N LEU A 180 36.42 -6.84 -4.41
CA LEU A 180 36.72 -8.26 -4.61
C LEU A 180 37.71 -8.47 -5.77
N ARG A 181 37.50 -7.80 -6.91
CA ARG A 181 38.44 -7.88 -8.06
C ARG A 181 39.83 -7.35 -7.72
N ARG A 182 39.95 -6.29 -6.90
CA ARG A 182 41.23 -5.78 -6.39
C ARG A 182 41.93 -6.76 -5.45
N LEU A 183 41.19 -7.68 -4.83
CA LEU A 183 41.70 -8.76 -3.98
C LEU A 183 41.91 -10.08 -4.75
N GLY A 184 41.81 -10.06 -6.09
CA GLY A 184 41.99 -11.24 -6.94
C GLY A 184 40.76 -12.14 -7.07
N VAL A 185 39.67 -11.85 -6.36
CA VAL A 185 38.41 -12.61 -6.37
C VAL A 185 37.57 -12.16 -7.57
N ARG A 186 37.37 -13.03 -8.56
CA ARG A 186 36.76 -12.67 -9.87
C ARG A 186 35.42 -13.36 -10.12
N THR A 187 35.24 -14.58 -9.64
CA THR A 187 34.03 -15.38 -9.78
C THR A 187 33.24 -15.49 -8.48
N LEU A 188 31.98 -15.92 -8.57
CA LEU A 188 31.20 -16.29 -7.38
C LEU A 188 31.76 -17.53 -6.68
N ALA A 189 32.41 -18.45 -7.38
CA ALA A 189 33.13 -19.57 -6.77
C ALA A 189 34.30 -19.09 -5.91
N ASP A 190 35.17 -18.21 -6.44
CA ASP A 190 36.30 -17.62 -5.70
C ASP A 190 35.82 -16.96 -4.40
N PHE A 191 34.69 -16.25 -4.47
CA PHE A 191 34.11 -15.58 -3.31
C PHE A 191 33.49 -16.57 -2.33
N ALA A 192 32.68 -17.51 -2.80
CA ALA A 192 32.00 -18.52 -1.99
C ALA A 192 32.96 -19.50 -1.27
N ALA A 193 34.19 -19.64 -1.76
CA ALA A 193 35.26 -20.42 -1.15
C ALA A 193 35.91 -19.73 0.08
N LEU A 194 35.71 -18.43 0.29
CA LEU A 194 36.30 -17.71 1.42
C LEU A 194 35.65 -18.11 2.77
N PRO A 195 36.39 -18.10 3.89
CA PRO A 195 35.82 -18.31 5.22
C PRO A 195 34.78 -17.22 5.55
N ALA A 196 33.56 -17.64 5.91
CA ALA A 196 32.45 -16.72 6.15
C ALA A 196 32.71 -15.73 7.31
N GLY A 197 33.55 -16.12 8.28
CA GLY A 197 33.99 -15.24 9.37
C GLY A 197 34.86 -14.08 8.87
N ASP A 198 35.86 -14.37 8.03
CA ASP A 198 36.76 -13.36 7.45
C ASP A 198 35.99 -12.39 6.54
N VAL A 199 35.03 -12.91 5.78
CA VAL A 199 34.13 -12.08 4.95
C VAL A 199 33.28 -11.16 5.83
N LEU A 200 32.68 -11.68 6.91
CA LEU A 200 31.88 -10.87 7.84
C LEU A 200 32.74 -9.80 8.55
N ALA A 201 33.95 -10.16 8.97
CA ALA A 201 34.88 -9.23 9.63
C ALA A 201 35.39 -8.13 8.68
N ARG A 202 35.63 -8.44 7.40
CA ARG A 202 36.20 -7.50 6.41
C ARG A 202 35.16 -6.65 5.67
N PHE A 203 33.98 -7.20 5.41
CA PHE A 203 32.95 -6.58 4.55
C PHE A 203 31.60 -6.39 5.26
N GLY A 204 31.49 -6.75 6.55
CA GLY A 204 30.27 -6.60 7.33
C GLY A 204 29.11 -7.48 6.83
N PHE A 205 27.90 -7.13 7.29
CA PHE A 205 26.70 -7.93 7.05
C PHE A 205 26.33 -8.03 5.56
N ASP A 206 26.47 -6.96 4.77
CA ASP A 206 26.17 -7.01 3.33
C ASP A 206 27.15 -7.90 2.56
N GLY A 207 28.44 -7.90 2.94
CA GLY A 207 29.42 -8.82 2.38
C GLY A 207 29.12 -10.28 2.74
N ALA A 208 28.75 -10.56 3.99
CA ALA A 208 28.34 -11.89 4.43
C ALA A 208 27.04 -12.37 3.74
N LEU A 209 26.08 -11.47 3.50
CA LEU A 209 24.89 -11.75 2.69
C LEU A 209 25.27 -12.05 1.23
N ALA A 210 26.08 -11.21 0.61
CA ALA A 210 26.54 -11.40 -0.77
C ALA A 210 27.33 -12.71 -0.95
N HIS A 211 28.15 -13.09 0.03
CA HIS A 211 28.88 -14.36 0.08
C HIS A 211 27.95 -15.57 0.16
N ARG A 212 26.91 -15.49 1.00
CA ARG A 212 25.86 -16.51 1.04
C ARG A 212 25.12 -16.62 -0.29
N LEU A 213 24.82 -15.50 -0.96
CA LEU A 213 24.18 -15.51 -2.28
C LEU A 213 25.09 -16.13 -3.34
N ALA A 214 26.40 -15.80 -3.34
CA ALA A 214 27.40 -16.42 -4.21
C ALA A 214 27.48 -17.94 -4.02
N ALA A 215 27.39 -18.42 -2.77
CA ALA A 215 27.36 -19.84 -2.43
C ALA A 215 26.00 -20.54 -2.67
N GLY A 216 25.03 -19.88 -3.32
CA GLY A 216 23.68 -20.43 -3.57
C GLY A 216 22.80 -20.56 -2.32
N ARG A 217 23.20 -19.99 -1.17
CA ARG A 217 22.51 -20.13 0.13
C ARG A 217 21.47 -19.03 0.36
N ASP A 218 20.60 -18.83 -0.62
CA ASP A 218 19.44 -17.95 -0.52
C ASP A 218 18.24 -18.70 0.12
N HIS A 219 17.99 -18.37 1.39
CA HIS A 219 16.87 -18.88 2.17
C HIS A 219 15.80 -17.81 2.45
N ARG A 220 15.83 -16.67 1.75
CA ARG A 220 14.80 -15.63 1.93
C ARG A 220 13.43 -16.21 1.52
N PRO A 221 12.40 -16.16 2.40
CA PRO A 221 11.04 -16.47 1.98
C PRO A 221 10.55 -15.38 1.02
N LEU A 222 9.72 -15.75 0.04
CA LEU A 222 9.15 -14.77 -0.87
C LEU A 222 8.29 -13.76 -0.10
N ALA A 223 8.53 -12.47 -0.34
CA ALA A 223 7.70 -11.37 0.15
C ALA A 223 6.46 -11.24 -0.76
N VAL A 224 5.63 -12.29 -0.73
CA VAL A 224 4.39 -12.40 -1.51
C VAL A 224 3.50 -11.19 -1.24
N ARG A 225 3.05 -10.55 -2.33
CA ARG A 225 2.00 -9.54 -2.32
C ARG A 225 0.76 -10.13 -1.65
N GLN A 226 0.34 -9.52 -0.55
CA GLN A 226 -1.01 -9.77 -0.03
C GLN A 226 -1.97 -8.91 -0.86
N PRO A 227 -2.95 -9.49 -1.57
CA PRO A 227 -4.00 -8.68 -2.18
C PRO A 227 -4.75 -7.93 -1.07
N PRO A 228 -5.20 -6.68 -1.31
CA PRO A 228 -5.99 -5.96 -0.33
C PRO A 228 -7.27 -6.75 -0.04
N VAL A 229 -7.63 -6.86 1.24
CA VAL A 229 -8.87 -7.51 1.68
C VAL A 229 -10.06 -6.82 1.01
N ASP A 230 -10.98 -7.57 0.41
CA ASP A 230 -12.21 -6.98 -0.14
C ASP A 230 -13.20 -6.62 0.98
N LEU A 231 -13.05 -5.38 1.43
CA LEU A 231 -13.92 -4.76 2.43
C LEU A 231 -15.20 -4.18 1.83
N ALA A 232 -15.37 -4.20 0.50
CA ALA A 232 -16.61 -3.76 -0.11
C ALA A 232 -17.74 -4.78 0.14
N VAL A 233 -18.99 -4.31 0.15
CA VAL A 233 -20.17 -5.17 0.19
C VAL A 233 -21.08 -4.84 -1.00
N THR A 234 -21.66 -5.87 -1.59
CA THR A 234 -22.50 -5.75 -2.79
C THR A 234 -23.74 -6.61 -2.64
N ALA A 235 -24.90 -6.09 -3.02
CA ALA A 235 -26.10 -6.89 -3.24
C ALA A 235 -26.65 -6.65 -4.67
N GLY A 236 -27.22 -7.71 -5.24
CA GLY A 236 -28.08 -7.64 -6.42
C GLY A 236 -29.55 -7.72 -6.01
N TYR A 237 -30.43 -7.21 -6.87
CA TYR A 237 -31.88 -7.22 -6.69
C TYR A 237 -32.54 -7.67 -7.98
N ASP A 238 -33.32 -8.75 -7.92
CA ASP A 238 -34.05 -9.29 -9.09
C ASP A 238 -35.21 -8.36 -9.49
N GLU A 239 -35.86 -7.74 -8.51
CA GLU A 239 -36.82 -6.65 -8.70
C GLU A 239 -36.07 -5.30 -8.61
N PRO A 240 -36.06 -4.45 -9.66
CA PRO A 240 -35.29 -3.21 -9.67
C PRO A 240 -35.79 -2.19 -8.64
N LEU A 241 -34.89 -1.67 -7.81
CA LEU A 241 -35.23 -0.68 -6.78
C LEU A 241 -35.52 0.70 -7.43
N ASP A 242 -36.79 0.99 -7.64
CA ASP A 242 -37.32 2.27 -8.17
C ASP A 242 -37.81 3.21 -7.05
N ARG A 243 -38.28 2.64 -5.92
CA ARG A 243 -38.79 3.34 -4.74
C ARG A 243 -37.70 3.64 -3.71
N VAL A 244 -37.73 4.85 -3.17
CA VAL A 244 -36.83 5.30 -2.09
C VAL A 244 -36.97 4.44 -0.83
N ASP A 245 -38.16 3.96 -0.48
CA ASP A 245 -38.36 3.14 0.74
C ASP A 245 -37.63 1.78 0.65
N ALA A 246 -37.77 1.10 -0.49
CA ALA A 246 -37.13 -0.18 -0.77
C ALA A 246 -35.60 0.00 -0.87
N ALA A 247 -35.16 1.07 -1.53
CA ALA A 247 -33.76 1.47 -1.62
C ALA A 247 -33.16 1.79 -0.22
N ALA A 248 -33.91 2.41 0.68
CA ALA A 248 -33.50 2.70 2.06
C ALA A 248 -33.39 1.44 2.94
N PHE A 249 -34.32 0.48 2.77
CA PHE A 249 -34.24 -0.81 3.46
C PHE A 249 -33.02 -1.62 2.99
N ALA A 250 -32.82 -1.71 1.67
CA ALA A 250 -31.66 -2.31 1.04
C ALA A 250 -30.32 -1.67 1.49
N ALA A 251 -30.28 -0.34 1.54
CA ALA A 251 -29.15 0.43 2.03
C ALA A 251 -28.78 0.10 3.48
N ARG A 252 -29.77 -0.06 4.36
CA ARG A 252 -29.54 -0.39 5.77
C ARG A 252 -28.89 -1.77 5.95
N ALA A 253 -29.39 -2.79 5.26
CA ALA A 253 -28.82 -4.14 5.34
C ALA A 253 -27.35 -4.18 4.88
N LEU A 254 -27.02 -3.49 3.78
CA LEU A 254 -25.63 -3.34 3.32
C LEU A 254 -24.78 -2.49 4.29
N ALA A 255 -25.35 -1.45 4.91
CA ALA A 255 -24.64 -0.61 5.86
C ALA A 255 -24.24 -1.37 7.14
N GLU A 256 -25.14 -2.21 7.65
CA GLU A 256 -24.88 -3.11 8.79
C GLU A 256 -23.80 -4.15 8.41
N GLN A 257 -23.93 -4.81 7.25
CA GLN A 257 -22.91 -5.75 6.74
C GLN A 257 -21.53 -5.12 6.52
N LEU A 258 -21.46 -3.88 6.02
CA LEU A 258 -20.19 -3.16 5.85
C LEU A 258 -19.55 -2.83 7.19
N HIS A 259 -20.35 -2.38 8.16
CA HIS A 259 -19.88 -2.04 9.49
C HIS A 259 -19.32 -3.28 10.21
N ASP A 260 -20.04 -4.41 10.18
CA ASP A 260 -19.59 -5.66 10.77
C ASP A 260 -18.33 -6.22 10.09
N ARG A 261 -18.24 -6.12 8.75
CA ARG A 261 -17.03 -6.52 7.99
C ARG A 261 -15.81 -5.67 8.39
N LEU A 262 -15.98 -4.36 8.48
CA LEU A 262 -14.91 -3.45 8.91
C LEU A 262 -14.48 -3.72 10.36
N ALA A 263 -15.45 -3.86 11.28
CA ALA A 263 -15.20 -4.18 12.69
C ALA A 263 -14.49 -5.53 12.87
N GLY A 264 -14.85 -6.54 12.06
CA GLY A 264 -14.20 -7.86 12.04
C GLY A 264 -12.71 -7.80 11.65
N HIS A 265 -12.30 -6.78 10.89
CA HIS A 265 -10.90 -6.49 10.57
C HIS A 265 -10.25 -5.45 11.50
N GLY A 266 -10.97 -4.93 12.50
CA GLY A 266 -10.49 -3.83 13.36
C GLY A 266 -10.28 -2.53 12.58
N LEU A 267 -11.13 -2.26 11.59
CA LEU A 267 -11.09 -1.10 10.71
C LEU A 267 -12.37 -0.27 10.85
N ALA A 268 -12.30 1.02 10.52
CA ALA A 268 -13.46 1.89 10.45
C ALA A 268 -13.35 2.88 9.27
N CYS A 269 -14.49 3.31 8.75
CA CYS A 269 -14.59 4.05 7.49
C CYS A 269 -14.69 5.57 7.70
N THR A 270 -13.89 6.31 6.93
CA THR A 270 -13.87 7.79 6.83
C THR A 270 -14.31 8.31 5.46
N ARG A 271 -14.21 7.48 4.41
CA ARG A 271 -14.73 7.79 3.05
C ARG A 271 -15.49 6.60 2.48
N LEU A 272 -16.75 6.82 2.12
CA LEU A 272 -17.68 5.82 1.63
C LEU A 272 -17.99 6.09 0.15
N GLY A 273 -17.48 5.25 -0.74
CA GLY A 273 -17.98 5.10 -2.10
C GLY A 273 -19.32 4.38 -2.10
N ILE A 274 -20.28 4.93 -2.84
CA ILE A 274 -21.59 4.35 -3.10
C ILE A 274 -21.70 4.19 -4.61
N GLU A 275 -21.89 2.95 -5.05
CA GLU A 275 -22.00 2.55 -6.46
C GLU A 275 -23.33 1.85 -6.67
N ALA A 276 -24.08 2.26 -7.69
CA ALA A 276 -25.35 1.65 -8.06
C ALA A 276 -25.43 1.43 -9.57
N VAL A 277 -26.01 0.31 -10.00
CA VAL A 277 -26.22 0.00 -11.42
C VAL A 277 -27.70 -0.22 -11.67
N THR A 278 -28.25 0.45 -12.69
CA THR A 278 -29.68 0.31 -13.06
C THR A 278 -29.91 -0.91 -13.96
N ALA A 279 -31.18 -1.30 -14.11
CA ALA A 279 -31.58 -2.35 -15.06
C ALA A 279 -31.18 -2.06 -16.52
N HIS A 280 -30.91 -0.80 -16.88
CA HIS A 280 -30.43 -0.39 -18.21
C HIS A 280 -28.89 -0.29 -18.29
N GLY A 281 -28.15 -0.83 -17.31
CA GLY A 281 -26.68 -0.78 -17.27
C GLY A 281 -26.09 0.60 -16.98
N GLN A 282 -26.91 1.59 -16.61
CA GLN A 282 -26.42 2.92 -16.22
C GLN A 282 -25.77 2.83 -14.84
N GLU A 283 -24.47 3.11 -14.76
CA GLU A 283 -23.73 3.18 -13.50
C GLU A 283 -23.84 4.56 -12.85
N LEU A 284 -23.94 4.58 -11.53
CA LEU A 284 -24.06 5.76 -10.68
C LEU A 284 -23.04 5.63 -9.55
N HIS A 285 -22.19 6.64 -9.37
CA HIS A 285 -21.12 6.62 -8.36
C HIS A 285 -21.08 7.93 -7.57
N ARG A 286 -20.89 7.84 -6.26
CA ARG A 286 -20.58 8.98 -5.38
C ARG A 286 -19.70 8.55 -4.21
N VAL A 287 -18.61 9.28 -3.96
CA VAL A 287 -17.90 9.23 -2.68
C VAL A 287 -18.46 10.27 -1.70
N TRP A 288 -18.78 9.83 -0.49
CA TRP A 288 -19.01 10.68 0.68
C TRP A 288 -17.79 10.65 1.61
N ARG A 289 -17.56 11.75 2.33
CA ARG A 289 -16.53 11.86 3.37
C ARG A 289 -17.18 12.18 4.71
N HIS A 290 -16.57 11.75 5.81
CA HIS A 290 -17.11 11.96 7.14
C HIS A 290 -16.02 12.35 8.14
N ASP A 291 -16.35 13.30 9.01
CA ASP A 291 -15.47 13.82 10.06
C ASP A 291 -15.56 12.94 11.33
N GLY A 292 -15.06 11.71 11.23
CA GLY A 292 -15.11 10.72 12.32
C GLY A 292 -15.25 9.28 11.82
N LEU A 293 -15.75 8.38 12.69
CA LEU A 293 -16.04 7.00 12.33
C LEU A 293 -17.49 6.86 11.85
N LEU A 294 -17.67 6.34 10.64
CA LEU A 294 -18.99 5.99 10.12
C LEU A 294 -19.59 4.77 10.87
N THR A 295 -20.56 5.04 11.75
CA THR A 295 -21.42 4.02 12.36
C THR A 295 -22.36 3.40 11.32
N ALA A 296 -22.86 2.18 11.54
CA ALA A 296 -23.82 1.54 10.63
C ALA A 296 -25.04 2.44 10.30
N ALA A 297 -25.54 3.18 11.29
CA ALA A 297 -26.62 4.15 11.10
C ALA A 297 -26.21 5.34 10.20
N ALA A 298 -25.01 5.90 10.39
CA ALA A 298 -24.49 6.98 9.55
C ALA A 298 -24.24 6.52 8.10
N ILE A 299 -23.76 5.28 7.90
CA ILE A 299 -23.64 4.66 6.57
C ILE A 299 -25.04 4.54 5.94
N ALA A 300 -26.01 3.96 6.66
CA ALA A 300 -27.37 3.78 6.16
C ALA A 300 -28.03 5.10 5.75
N ASP A 301 -27.90 6.17 6.55
CA ASP A 301 -28.47 7.48 6.22
C ASP A 301 -27.78 8.15 5.01
N ARG A 302 -26.46 8.10 4.90
CA ARG A 302 -25.74 8.66 3.74
C ARG A 302 -26.09 7.91 2.45
N VAL A 303 -26.25 6.58 2.52
CA VAL A 303 -26.70 5.76 1.39
C VAL A 303 -28.16 6.04 1.04
N ARG A 304 -29.05 6.13 2.03
CA ARG A 304 -30.46 6.54 1.85
C ARG A 304 -30.58 7.90 1.15
N TRP A 305 -29.87 8.92 1.61
CA TRP A 305 -29.87 10.25 0.99
C TRP A 305 -29.28 10.25 -0.43
N GLN A 306 -28.27 9.42 -0.68
CA GLN A 306 -27.70 9.30 -2.03
C GLN A 306 -28.67 8.62 -3.01
N LEU A 307 -29.39 7.59 -2.56
CA LEU A 307 -30.41 6.90 -3.34
C LEU A 307 -31.63 7.79 -3.62
N ASP A 308 -32.13 8.54 -2.63
CA ASP A 308 -33.16 9.56 -2.84
C ASP A 308 -32.69 10.66 -3.80
N GLY A 309 -31.48 11.22 -3.60
CA GLY A 309 -30.91 12.24 -4.48
C GLY A 309 -30.75 11.81 -5.94
N TRP A 310 -30.60 10.50 -6.19
CA TRP A 310 -30.67 9.92 -7.53
C TRP A 310 -32.13 9.69 -7.99
N LEU A 311 -32.91 8.89 -7.26
CA LEU A 311 -34.26 8.45 -7.64
C LEU A 311 -35.28 9.61 -7.75
N SER A 312 -35.12 10.66 -6.95
CA SER A 312 -35.98 11.85 -6.93
C SER A 312 -35.44 13.00 -7.80
N GLY A 313 -34.19 12.90 -8.30
CA GLY A 313 -33.59 13.85 -9.27
C GLY A 313 -33.45 15.30 -8.77
N SER A 314 -33.48 15.52 -7.47
CA SER A 314 -33.71 16.84 -6.82
C SER A 314 -32.45 17.68 -6.60
N ASN A 315 -31.25 17.11 -6.71
CA ASN A 315 -30.02 17.75 -6.24
C ASN A 315 -29.32 18.63 -7.30
N GLY A 316 -29.82 19.86 -7.49
CA GLY A 316 -29.35 20.76 -8.55
C GLY A 316 -28.91 22.14 -8.09
N ARG A 317 -27.60 22.33 -7.79
CA ARG A 317 -26.88 23.61 -8.01
C ARG A 317 -25.34 23.55 -7.96
N ALA A 318 -24.72 22.62 -8.69
CA ALA A 318 -23.30 22.71 -9.06
C ALA A 318 -23.00 22.09 -10.44
N GLY A 319 -23.11 22.87 -11.51
CA GLY A 319 -22.54 22.56 -12.84
C GLY A 319 -23.21 21.46 -13.69
N GLY A 320 -23.86 20.45 -13.10
CA GLY A 320 -24.43 19.32 -13.84
C GLY A 320 -25.86 18.97 -13.43
N ARG A 321 -26.72 18.69 -14.42
CA ARG A 321 -27.97 17.96 -14.22
C ARG A 321 -27.62 16.48 -13.99
N ALA A 322 -27.73 16.00 -12.77
CA ALA A 322 -27.86 14.56 -12.53
C ALA A 322 -29.22 14.14 -13.12
N ALA A 323 -29.20 13.47 -14.28
CA ALA A 323 -30.42 12.92 -14.86
C ALA A 323 -30.97 11.84 -13.91
N ARG A 324 -32.30 11.84 -13.71
CA ARG A 324 -32.98 10.77 -12.97
C ARG A 324 -32.60 9.41 -13.60
N PRO A 325 -32.28 8.37 -12.80
CA PRO A 325 -31.92 7.05 -13.32
C PRO A 325 -32.94 6.54 -14.33
N THR A 326 -32.44 5.97 -15.44
CA THR A 326 -33.29 5.57 -16.57
C THR A 326 -34.14 4.33 -16.26
N ALA A 327 -33.79 3.60 -15.21
CA ALA A 327 -34.52 2.47 -14.64
C ALA A 327 -34.18 2.31 -13.15
N GLY A 328 -34.90 1.44 -12.45
CA GLY A 328 -34.61 1.05 -11.06
C GLY A 328 -33.24 0.38 -10.91
N ILE A 329 -32.72 0.36 -9.67
CA ILE A 329 -31.38 -0.12 -9.33
C ILE A 329 -31.41 -1.64 -9.08
N ILE A 330 -30.62 -2.39 -9.86
CA ILE A 330 -30.49 -3.87 -9.76
C ILE A 330 -29.23 -4.31 -9.01
N ARG A 331 -28.32 -3.38 -8.71
CA ARG A 331 -27.10 -3.65 -7.93
C ARG A 331 -26.71 -2.43 -7.11
N LEU A 332 -26.40 -2.64 -5.83
CA LEU A 332 -25.88 -1.62 -4.92
C LEU A 332 -24.60 -2.15 -4.26
N ARG A 333 -23.51 -1.39 -4.36
CA ARG A 333 -22.20 -1.70 -3.81
C ARG A 333 -21.71 -0.53 -2.94
N LEU A 334 -21.23 -0.86 -1.74
CA LEU A 334 -20.64 0.09 -0.80
C LEU A 334 -19.14 -0.20 -0.68
N VAL A 335 -18.31 0.81 -0.90
CA VAL A 335 -16.85 0.70 -0.98
C VAL A 335 -16.20 1.61 0.06
N PRO A 336 -15.41 1.08 1.01
CA PRO A 336 -14.69 1.90 1.98
C PRO A 336 -13.40 2.48 1.36
N ASP A 337 -13.55 3.54 0.56
CA ASP A 337 -12.47 4.36 -0.06
C ASP A 337 -11.55 5.04 0.99
N GLY A 338 -11.91 5.03 2.27
CA GLY A 338 -11.02 5.46 3.35
C GLY A 338 -11.21 4.59 4.58
N VAL A 339 -10.29 3.64 4.81
CA VAL A 339 -10.22 2.90 6.08
C VAL A 339 -9.09 3.43 6.95
N ILE A 340 -9.37 3.53 8.25
CA ILE A 340 -8.36 3.66 9.30
C ILE A 340 -8.50 2.48 10.25
N ALA A 341 -7.45 2.17 11.01
CA ALA A 341 -7.57 1.23 12.11
C ALA A 341 -8.60 1.75 13.12
N GLN A 342 -9.52 0.90 13.56
CA GLN A 342 -10.45 1.16 14.66
C GLN A 342 -9.72 1.03 16.00
N ALA A 343 -8.60 1.75 16.15
CA ALA A 343 -8.19 2.22 17.47
C ALA A 343 -9.36 3.07 17.98
N GLY A 344 -10.03 2.59 19.03
CA GLY A 344 -11.34 3.11 19.42
C GLY A 344 -11.31 4.62 19.64
N LEU A 345 -12.34 5.33 19.16
CA LEU A 345 -12.60 6.72 19.56
C LEU A 345 -12.98 6.73 21.05
N GLN A 346 -11.97 6.75 21.91
CA GLN A 346 -12.10 7.09 23.32
C GLN A 346 -11.95 8.61 23.46
N PRO A 347 -12.62 9.23 24.44
CA PRO A 347 -12.64 10.68 24.58
C PRO A 347 -11.24 11.27 24.74
N GLY A 348 -11.08 12.53 24.35
CA GLY A 348 -9.84 13.27 24.63
C GLY A 348 -9.65 13.47 26.13
N LEU A 349 -8.39 13.66 26.54
CA LEU A 349 -7.90 13.72 27.92
C LEU A 349 -8.73 14.57 28.91
N TRP A 350 -9.44 15.59 28.41
CA TRP A 350 -10.32 16.47 29.18
C TRP A 350 -11.78 15.98 29.07
N GLY A 351 -12.08 14.93 29.83
CA GLY A 351 -13.20 14.02 29.59
C GLY A 351 -14.59 14.44 30.11
N GLU A 352 -15.27 15.36 29.41
CA GLU A 352 -16.75 15.46 29.45
C GLU A 352 -17.39 15.36 28.04
N ALA A 353 -16.65 15.73 26.99
CA ALA A 353 -17.14 15.83 25.61
C ALA A 353 -17.34 14.47 24.88
N GLY A 354 -17.61 13.40 25.62
CA GLY A 354 -17.95 12.07 25.10
C GLY A 354 -19.45 11.92 24.88
N GLU A 355 -20.18 11.49 25.91
CA GLU A 355 -21.63 11.26 25.81
C GLU A 355 -22.41 12.52 25.40
N GLU A 356 -22.05 13.68 25.93
CA GLU A 356 -22.64 14.98 25.60
C GLU A 356 -22.56 15.26 24.10
N ARG A 357 -21.39 15.00 23.50
CA ARG A 357 -21.12 15.17 22.07
C ARG A 357 -21.86 14.13 21.23
N GLU A 358 -21.97 12.90 21.70
CA GLU A 358 -22.71 11.82 21.02
C GLU A 358 -24.24 12.01 21.13
N ARG A 359 -24.71 12.61 22.23
CA ARG A 359 -26.10 13.04 22.47
C ARG A 359 -26.44 14.25 21.60
N ALA A 360 -25.55 15.23 21.51
CA ALA A 360 -25.65 16.38 20.62
C ALA A 360 -25.57 15.97 19.14
N HIS A 361 -24.67 15.07 18.75
CA HIS A 361 -24.58 14.54 17.38
C HIS A 361 -25.88 13.81 17.01
N ARG A 362 -26.37 12.90 17.85
CA ARG A 362 -27.68 12.24 17.64
C ARG A 362 -28.88 13.19 17.70
N ALA A 363 -28.76 14.38 18.30
CA ALA A 363 -29.79 15.42 18.21
C ALA A 363 -29.70 16.17 16.88
N LEU A 364 -28.52 16.68 16.53
CA LEU A 364 -28.28 17.47 15.31
C LEU A 364 -28.51 16.65 14.03
N SER A 365 -28.11 15.37 13.99
CA SER A 365 -28.40 14.47 12.87
C SER A 365 -29.90 14.15 12.74
N ARG A 366 -30.67 14.14 13.84
CA ARG A 366 -32.15 14.07 13.78
C ARG A 366 -32.76 15.37 13.25
N VAL A 367 -32.20 16.53 13.60
CA VAL A 367 -32.63 17.83 13.04
C VAL A 367 -32.30 17.92 11.54
N GLN A 368 -31.13 17.42 11.09
CA GLN A 368 -30.81 17.27 9.66
C GLN A 368 -31.79 16.34 8.95
N GLY A 369 -32.21 15.25 9.60
CA GLY A 369 -33.24 14.35 9.07
C GLY A 369 -34.63 14.98 8.88
N ILE A 370 -34.89 16.14 9.48
CA ILE A 370 -36.15 16.89 9.38
C ILE A 370 -36.02 18.13 8.46
N LEU A 371 -34.89 18.86 8.55
CA LEU A 371 -34.68 20.14 7.87
C LEU A 371 -33.75 20.06 6.64
N GLY A 372 -33.13 18.92 6.39
CA GLY A 372 -32.10 18.73 5.36
C GLY A 372 -30.67 19.01 5.88
N PRO A 373 -29.63 18.50 5.18
CA PRO A 373 -28.24 18.57 5.64
C PRO A 373 -27.70 20.01 5.69
N GLU A 374 -28.08 20.86 4.72
CA GLU A 374 -27.66 22.26 4.62
C GLU A 374 -28.26 23.17 5.70
N ALA A 375 -29.32 22.73 6.39
CA ALA A 375 -29.98 23.52 7.44
C ALA A 375 -29.29 23.44 8.81
N VAL A 376 -28.38 22.47 9.00
CA VAL A 376 -27.62 22.30 10.26
C VAL A 376 -26.14 22.29 9.93
N VAL A 377 -25.46 23.37 10.31
CA VAL A 377 -24.10 23.67 9.85
C VAL A 377 -23.16 24.00 11.01
N THR A 378 -21.88 23.66 10.83
CA THR A 378 -20.77 24.08 11.69
C THR A 378 -20.05 25.25 11.06
N ALA A 379 -19.71 26.28 11.84
CA ALA A 379 -18.78 27.33 11.42
C ALA A 379 -17.33 26.80 11.43
N VAL A 380 -16.65 26.90 10.30
CA VAL A 380 -15.25 26.50 10.09
C VAL A 380 -14.45 27.73 9.68
N LEU A 381 -13.28 27.94 10.30
CA LEU A 381 -12.39 29.04 9.94
C LEU A 381 -11.70 28.77 8.60
N GLY A 382 -11.90 29.68 7.64
CA GLY A 382 -11.32 29.66 6.31
C GLY A 382 -10.27 30.75 6.09
N GLY A 383 -9.48 30.60 5.03
CA GLY A 383 -8.58 31.67 4.58
C GLY A 383 -9.34 32.76 3.82
N GLY A 384 -9.33 34.00 4.32
CA GLY A 384 -10.09 35.12 3.77
C GLY A 384 -9.52 36.49 4.13
N ARG A 385 -9.96 37.57 3.45
CA ARG A 385 -9.45 38.94 3.68
C ARG A 385 -10.33 39.77 4.62
N SER A 386 -11.64 39.51 4.67
CA SER A 386 -12.56 40.05 5.67
C SER A 386 -12.94 38.98 6.71
N PRO A 387 -13.49 39.36 7.87
CA PRO A 387 -14.02 38.41 8.86
C PRO A 387 -15.13 37.50 8.29
N ALA A 388 -15.91 38.00 7.32
CA ALA A 388 -16.93 37.21 6.64
C ALA A 388 -16.34 36.16 5.68
N ASP A 389 -15.23 36.48 4.99
CA ASP A 389 -14.50 35.48 4.17
C ASP A 389 -13.81 34.41 5.03
N GLN A 390 -13.51 34.74 6.29
CA GLN A 390 -12.79 33.88 7.23
C GLN A 390 -13.69 32.86 7.95
N VAL A 391 -15.01 32.91 7.76
CA VAL A 391 -15.94 31.93 8.35
C VAL A 391 -16.77 31.28 7.24
N ARG A 392 -16.67 29.97 7.08
CA ARG A 392 -17.52 29.18 6.19
C ARG A 392 -18.42 28.25 6.98
N LEU A 393 -19.68 28.15 6.57
CA LEU A 393 -20.61 27.16 7.07
C LEU A 393 -20.42 25.85 6.29
N VAL A 394 -20.30 24.73 7.00
CA VAL A 394 -20.14 23.37 6.47
C VAL A 394 -21.22 22.48 7.11
N PRO A 395 -21.93 21.60 6.37
CA PRO A 395 -22.93 20.71 6.95
C PRO A 395 -22.41 19.92 8.16
N TRP A 396 -23.27 19.73 9.18
CA TRP A 396 -22.90 18.98 10.38
C TRP A 396 -22.57 17.53 10.02
N GLY A 397 -21.38 17.07 10.43
CA GLY A 397 -20.84 15.74 10.13
C GLY A 397 -19.93 15.65 8.90
N ASP A 398 -19.75 16.74 8.15
CA ASP A 398 -18.87 16.79 6.96
C ASP A 398 -17.49 17.40 7.31
N GLU A 399 -16.50 17.18 6.44
CA GLU A 399 -15.06 17.45 6.68
C GLU A 399 -14.76 18.90 7.07
N ARG A 400 -14.29 19.15 8.30
CA ARG A 400 -14.06 20.51 8.86
C ARG A 400 -12.79 21.19 8.34
N ILE A 401 -12.31 20.83 7.16
CA ILE A 401 -11.12 21.42 6.52
C ILE A 401 -11.55 22.46 5.47
N PRO A 402 -11.09 23.73 5.56
CA PRO A 402 -11.45 24.74 4.59
C PRO A 402 -10.82 24.46 3.22
N ALA A 403 -11.63 24.06 2.25
CA ALA A 403 -11.23 23.95 0.85
C ALA A 403 -10.63 25.28 0.35
N ARG A 404 -9.42 25.22 -0.23
CA ARG A 404 -8.63 26.41 -0.59
C ARG A 404 -9.37 27.29 -1.60
N PRO A 405 -9.38 28.63 -1.45
CA PRO A 405 -9.91 29.54 -2.46
C PRO A 405 -9.28 29.28 -3.84
N GLY A 406 -10.10 29.03 -4.85
CA GLY A 406 -9.66 28.76 -6.23
C GLY A 406 -9.21 27.32 -6.53
N GLN A 407 -9.26 26.39 -5.57
CA GLN A 407 -9.11 24.97 -5.89
C GLN A 407 -10.43 24.46 -6.50
N PRO A 408 -10.43 23.91 -7.73
CA PRO A 408 -11.64 23.29 -8.26
C PRO A 408 -12.02 22.10 -7.37
N MET A 409 -13.32 21.89 -7.16
CA MET A 409 -13.78 20.63 -6.59
C MET A 409 -13.27 19.49 -7.47
N SER A 410 -12.70 18.44 -6.86
CA SER A 410 -12.29 17.24 -7.60
C SER A 410 -13.54 16.46 -7.99
N LEU A 411 -14.25 16.95 -9.01
CA LEU A 411 -15.19 16.17 -9.79
C LEU A 411 -14.38 15.07 -10.49
N ALA A 412 -14.23 13.94 -9.80
CA ALA A 412 -13.94 12.67 -10.45
C ALA A 412 -15.15 12.35 -11.35
N GLY A 413 -15.09 12.82 -12.59
CA GLY A 413 -16.03 12.42 -13.63
C GLY A 413 -15.95 10.91 -13.86
N PRO A 414 -16.98 10.31 -14.46
CA PRO A 414 -16.92 8.90 -14.84
C PRO A 414 -15.72 8.67 -15.76
N VAL A 415 -14.91 7.67 -15.44
CA VAL A 415 -13.88 7.17 -16.36
C VAL A 415 -14.63 6.39 -17.44
N SER A 416 -14.84 7.01 -18.61
CA SER A 416 -15.49 6.32 -19.72
C SER A 416 -14.68 5.07 -20.10
N PRO A 417 -15.30 3.87 -20.20
CA PRO A 417 -14.65 2.74 -20.82
C PRO A 417 -14.34 3.06 -22.29
N GLY A 418 -13.26 2.46 -22.82
CA GLY A 418 -12.69 2.84 -24.10
C GLY A 418 -13.63 2.64 -25.30
N GLY A 419 -13.76 3.68 -26.13
CA GLY A 419 -14.28 3.61 -27.50
C GLY A 419 -13.23 4.18 -28.48
N PRO A 420 -13.15 3.68 -29.72
CA PRO A 420 -12.00 3.94 -30.60
C PRO A 420 -11.92 5.38 -31.09
N VAL A 421 -10.73 5.99 -30.98
CA VAL A 421 -10.40 7.28 -31.58
C VAL A 421 -9.97 7.11 -33.05
N SER A 422 -10.94 7.19 -33.96
CA SER A 422 -10.64 7.44 -35.37
C SER A 422 -10.15 8.87 -35.55
N SER A 423 -8.90 9.03 -36.01
CA SER A 423 -8.24 10.33 -36.14
C SER A 423 -8.59 11.05 -37.43
N GLY A 424 -8.81 12.37 -37.34
CA GLY A 424 -8.82 13.29 -38.49
C GLY A 424 -10.21 13.53 -39.13
N GLN A 425 -10.42 14.61 -39.88
CA GLN A 425 -9.53 15.74 -40.22
C GLN A 425 -10.32 17.05 -40.34
N LEU A 426 -9.65 18.19 -40.08
CA LEU A 426 -10.15 19.51 -40.48
C LEU A 426 -9.96 19.66 -42.00
N ALA A 427 -11.07 19.78 -42.74
CA ALA A 427 -11.04 19.96 -44.19
C ALA A 427 -10.67 21.40 -44.58
N SER A 428 -9.45 21.61 -45.06
CA SER A 428 -9.06 22.82 -45.78
C SER A 428 -9.58 22.79 -47.23
N SER A 429 -10.04 23.93 -47.74
CA SER A 429 -10.61 24.09 -49.09
C SER A 429 -9.64 23.71 -50.23
N GLY A 430 -10.08 22.88 -51.19
CA GLY A 430 -9.23 22.50 -52.34
C GLY A 430 -9.91 21.71 -53.49
N ARG A 431 -10.62 22.42 -54.36
CA ARG A 431 -10.97 22.09 -55.78
C ARG A 431 -10.85 20.64 -56.34
N SER A 432 -11.99 20.14 -56.83
CA SER A 432 -12.21 19.63 -58.20
C SER A 432 -11.91 18.15 -58.56
N ALA A 433 -12.64 17.71 -59.60
CA ALA A 433 -12.53 16.48 -60.40
C ALA A 433 -13.13 15.15 -59.84
N ALA A 434 -13.90 14.51 -60.72
CA ALA A 434 -14.36 13.11 -60.74
C ALA A 434 -13.86 12.50 -62.09
N PRO A 435 -14.21 11.26 -62.55
CA PRO A 435 -15.17 10.28 -62.03
C PRO A 435 -14.66 8.80 -62.08
N ASP A 436 -15.61 7.85 -62.21
CA ASP A 436 -15.48 6.41 -62.58
C ASP A 436 -14.93 5.41 -61.53
N GLN A 437 -15.63 4.34 -61.09
CA GLN A 437 -16.31 3.19 -61.76
C GLN A 437 -15.36 2.00 -62.07
N PRO A 438 -15.84 0.74 -62.23
CA PRO A 438 -16.96 0.03 -61.55
C PRO A 438 -16.73 -1.50 -61.25
N VAL A 439 -17.56 -2.13 -60.38
CA VAL A 439 -17.85 -3.60 -60.23
C VAL A 439 -16.63 -4.57 -60.04
N SER A 440 -16.66 -5.90 -59.79
CA SER A 440 -17.60 -7.04 -59.53
C SER A 440 -16.73 -8.22 -58.93
N SER A 441 -17.13 -9.42 -58.47
CA SER A 441 -18.38 -10.13 -58.03
C SER A 441 -17.97 -11.53 -57.47
N GLY A 442 -18.90 -12.33 -56.88
CA GLY A 442 -18.75 -13.81 -56.77
C GLY A 442 -19.03 -14.51 -55.41
N VAL A 443 -19.83 -15.59 -55.42
CA VAL A 443 -20.48 -16.32 -54.29
C VAL A 443 -20.80 -17.78 -54.79
N PRO A 444 -20.88 -18.91 -54.01
CA PRO A 444 -21.08 -19.12 -52.55
C PRO A 444 -20.21 -20.19 -51.81
N VAL A 445 -20.54 -20.40 -50.52
CA VAL A 445 -20.59 -21.64 -49.67
C VAL A 445 -21.00 -22.96 -50.43
N PRO A 446 -20.89 -24.24 -49.93
CA PRO A 446 -20.98 -24.72 -48.51
C PRO A 446 -20.18 -25.99 -48.05
N GLY A 447 -20.33 -26.44 -46.79
CA GLY A 447 -20.12 -27.86 -46.38
C GLY A 447 -19.67 -28.19 -44.93
N GLY A 448 -20.21 -29.27 -44.34
CA GLY A 448 -19.79 -30.00 -43.11
C GLY A 448 -20.29 -31.47 -43.19
N PRO A 449 -20.52 -32.28 -42.12
CA PRO A 449 -20.19 -32.18 -40.67
C PRO A 449 -19.74 -33.55 -40.02
N VAL A 450 -19.79 -33.66 -38.66
CA VAL A 450 -19.76 -34.88 -37.77
C VAL A 450 -18.53 -35.82 -37.82
N SER A 451 -18.18 -36.69 -36.86
CA SER A 451 -18.67 -37.11 -35.50
C SER A 451 -17.45 -37.12 -34.51
N SER A 452 -17.42 -37.57 -33.25
CA SER A 452 -18.31 -38.24 -32.24
C SER A 452 -17.77 -37.83 -30.82
N GLY A 453 -18.06 -38.38 -29.63
CA GLY A 453 -18.81 -39.55 -29.11
C GLY A 453 -18.68 -39.59 -27.55
N ALA A 454 -19.16 -40.63 -26.83
CA ALA A 454 -19.15 -40.65 -25.34
C ALA A 454 -19.13 -42.05 -24.67
N LEU A 455 -18.61 -42.16 -23.42
CA LEU A 455 -19.04 -43.17 -22.41
C LEU A 455 -18.59 -42.86 -20.96
N VAL A 456 -19.38 -43.33 -19.98
CA VAL A 456 -19.27 -43.28 -18.50
C VAL A 456 -20.05 -44.53 -18.01
N PRO A 457 -19.64 -45.37 -17.01
CA PRO A 457 -19.57 -45.00 -15.57
C PRO A 457 -18.57 -45.79 -14.65
N GLY A 458 -18.50 -45.44 -13.36
CA GLY A 458 -17.94 -46.32 -12.32
C GLY A 458 -17.52 -45.67 -10.98
N GLY A 459 -17.89 -46.32 -9.86
CA GLY A 459 -17.44 -46.10 -8.47
C GLY A 459 -18.15 -47.13 -7.56
N PRO A 460 -18.13 -47.05 -6.21
CA PRO A 460 -17.22 -46.35 -5.27
C PRO A 460 -16.55 -47.35 -4.27
N VAL A 461 -15.69 -46.92 -3.32
CA VAL A 461 -15.68 -47.40 -1.90
C VAL A 461 -14.77 -46.59 -0.94
N SER A 462 -15.10 -46.72 0.35
CA SER A 462 -14.70 -46.01 1.58
C SER A 462 -13.30 -46.28 2.18
N SER A 463 -12.96 -45.47 3.20
CA SER A 463 -12.18 -45.78 4.42
C SER A 463 -10.64 -45.63 4.44
N GLY A 464 -10.10 -45.16 5.58
CA GLY A 464 -8.66 -45.07 5.87
C GLY A 464 -8.26 -43.97 6.86
N VAL A 465 -8.25 -44.26 8.17
CA VAL A 465 -7.68 -43.43 9.25
C VAL A 465 -6.55 -44.23 9.92
N PRO A 466 -5.37 -43.64 10.16
CA PRO A 466 -4.86 -43.63 11.55
C PRO A 466 -4.02 -42.41 11.98
N ASP A 467 -4.34 -41.92 13.17
CA ASP A 467 -3.48 -41.56 14.32
C ASP A 467 -2.26 -40.61 14.30
N ARG A 468 -2.08 -40.02 15.50
CA ARG A 468 -0.87 -39.33 15.99
C ARG A 468 0.15 -40.34 16.55
N PRO A 469 1.35 -39.86 16.94
CA PRO A 469 1.62 -39.88 18.39
C PRO A 469 2.21 -38.57 18.94
N ALA A 470 2.30 -38.49 20.27
CA ALA A 470 3.16 -37.54 21.02
C ALA A 470 4.51 -38.26 21.36
N SER A 471 5.46 -37.78 22.15
CA SER A 471 5.62 -36.61 23.05
C SER A 471 7.14 -36.34 23.28
N SER A 472 7.48 -35.32 24.09
CA SER A 472 8.78 -35.14 24.78
C SER A 472 10.04 -34.91 23.90
N ASP A 473 11.15 -34.31 24.37
CA ASP A 473 11.51 -33.91 25.74
C ASP A 473 12.48 -32.70 25.81
N ARG A 474 12.82 -32.24 27.04
CA ARG A 474 13.85 -31.23 27.37
C ARG A 474 15.02 -31.87 28.13
N PRO A 475 16.27 -31.39 27.99
CA PRO A 475 16.79 -30.29 28.84
C PRO A 475 17.70 -29.32 28.01
N ALA A 476 18.65 -28.50 28.48
CA ALA A 476 19.26 -28.20 29.80
C ALA A 476 19.82 -26.75 29.85
N LEU A 477 20.46 -26.36 30.96
CA LEU A 477 21.45 -25.26 31.08
C LEU A 477 22.66 -25.79 31.89
N PRO A 478 23.89 -25.28 31.64
CA PRO A 478 24.51 -24.25 32.49
C PRO A 478 25.30 -23.20 31.65
N GLY A 479 25.99 -22.17 32.17
CA GLY A 479 26.30 -21.73 33.55
C GLY A 479 26.94 -20.32 33.55
N GLN A 480 27.35 -19.80 34.72
CA GLN A 480 27.74 -18.39 34.93
C GLN A 480 29.26 -18.11 34.89
N SER A 481 29.66 -16.90 34.46
CA SER A 481 30.80 -16.04 34.92
C SER A 481 31.05 -14.91 33.88
N GLY A 482 31.58 -13.71 34.18
CA GLY A 482 31.99 -13.07 35.45
C GLY A 482 32.91 -11.83 35.17
N SER A 483 33.11 -10.93 36.16
CA SER A 483 34.00 -9.72 36.12
C SER A 483 33.53 -8.54 35.22
N LEU A 484 33.39 -7.28 35.70
CA LEU A 484 34.38 -6.20 36.02
C LEU A 484 35.09 -5.59 34.78
N GLY A 485 35.24 -4.27 34.61
CA GLY A 485 34.71 -3.12 35.38
C GLY A 485 35.37 -1.77 34.99
N GLN A 486 34.97 -0.69 35.67
CA GLN A 486 35.60 0.65 35.74
C GLN A 486 35.59 1.61 34.51
N SER A 487 35.04 2.82 34.75
CA SER A 487 35.58 4.17 34.47
C SER A 487 35.81 4.67 33.02
N GLY A 488 35.70 5.97 32.71
CA GLY A 488 35.23 7.11 33.52
C GLY A 488 35.71 8.48 32.99
N SER A 489 35.01 9.56 33.35
CA SER A 489 35.31 10.96 32.96
C SER A 489 35.14 11.27 31.44
N SER A 490 35.11 12.51 30.93
CA SER A 490 35.20 13.85 31.53
C SER A 490 34.23 14.83 30.85
N GLY A 491 34.00 15.98 31.48
CA GLY A 491 33.11 17.05 31.02
C GLY A 491 33.74 18.10 30.07
N PRO A 492 33.26 19.36 30.06
CA PRO A 492 32.99 20.05 28.78
C PRO A 492 33.67 21.41 28.61
N GLY A 493 33.49 22.05 27.44
CA GLY A 493 33.75 23.49 27.30
C GLY A 493 33.60 24.09 25.90
N ALA A 494 32.69 25.07 25.74
CA ALA A 494 32.75 26.11 24.71
C ALA A 494 31.81 27.30 25.05
N GLN A 495 32.37 28.39 25.59
CA GLN A 495 31.71 29.71 25.65
C GLN A 495 31.91 30.41 24.29
N ALA A 496 30.88 30.95 23.63
CA ALA A 496 30.20 32.24 23.85
C ALA A 496 31.00 33.49 23.38
N GLY A 497 30.39 34.30 22.52
CA GLY A 497 30.94 35.55 21.95
C GLY A 497 30.23 35.91 20.63
N ARG A 498 29.11 36.65 20.64
CA ARG A 498 28.99 38.13 20.61
C ARG A 498 29.73 38.79 19.43
N GLY A 499 28.97 39.30 18.44
CA GLY A 499 29.50 40.07 17.31
C GLY A 499 28.42 40.58 16.34
N ARG A 500 27.88 41.78 16.58
CA ARG A 500 27.07 42.62 15.66
C ARG A 500 27.77 43.99 15.53
N PRO A 501 27.45 44.89 14.57
CA PRO A 501 26.31 44.88 13.64
C PRO A 501 26.60 45.23 12.15
N GLY A 502 25.59 45.06 11.30
CA GLY A 502 25.13 46.16 10.42
C GLY A 502 25.53 46.18 8.93
N ARG A 503 24.55 45.87 8.05
CA ARG A 503 24.21 46.78 6.93
C ARG A 503 22.78 46.56 6.40
N ALA A 504 22.35 47.51 5.56
CA ALA A 504 20.98 47.76 5.10
C ALA A 504 20.29 46.60 4.35
N ALA A 505 18.95 46.66 4.36
CA ALA A 505 18.07 45.67 3.74
C ALA A 505 18.17 45.63 2.20
N ARG A 506 18.04 44.42 1.65
CA ARG A 506 17.51 44.14 0.31
C ARG A 506 16.60 42.92 0.40
N SER A 507 15.38 43.02 -0.10
CA SER A 507 14.40 41.93 -0.06
C SER A 507 14.83 40.76 -0.95
N PRO A 508 14.93 39.53 -0.44
CA PRO A 508 14.98 38.34 -1.27
C PRO A 508 13.62 38.16 -1.98
N ARG A 509 13.66 37.75 -3.24
CA ARG A 509 12.44 37.34 -3.98
C ARG A 509 11.81 36.12 -3.32
N SER A 510 10.50 35.96 -3.48
CA SER A 510 9.75 34.81 -2.97
C SER A 510 10.29 33.49 -3.54
N ALA A 511 11.03 32.74 -2.73
CA ALA A 511 11.24 31.32 -2.97
C ALA A 511 9.87 30.63 -2.94
N GLY A 512 9.50 29.93 -4.01
CA GLY A 512 8.25 29.19 -4.06
C GLY A 512 8.27 28.11 -2.97
N ARG A 513 7.39 28.23 -1.96
CA ARG A 513 7.19 27.15 -0.99
C ARG A 513 6.72 25.93 -1.76
N SER A 514 7.49 24.84 -1.67
CA SER A 514 7.06 23.53 -2.10
C SER A 514 5.69 23.23 -1.50
N ALA A 515 4.77 22.69 -2.30
CA ALA A 515 3.49 22.22 -1.79
C ALA A 515 3.79 21.10 -0.78
N GLY A 516 3.58 21.38 0.50
CA GLY A 516 3.74 20.39 1.55
C GLY A 516 2.85 19.20 1.23
N ARG A 517 3.45 18.02 1.06
CA ARG A 517 2.70 16.76 1.04
C ARG A 517 1.95 16.68 2.37
N VAL A 518 0.66 16.39 2.32
CA VAL A 518 -0.06 15.93 3.51
C VAL A 518 0.43 14.51 3.73
N GLU A 519 1.35 14.34 4.68
CA GLU A 519 1.71 13.01 5.17
C GLU A 519 0.48 12.43 5.88
N PRO A 520 0.07 11.19 5.57
CA PRO A 520 -0.93 10.51 6.37
C PRO A 520 -0.37 10.29 7.79
N PRO A 521 -1.22 10.37 8.84
CA PRO A 521 -0.75 10.18 10.21
C PRO A 521 -0.12 8.79 10.37
N TRP A 522 1.07 8.74 10.97
CA TRP A 522 1.82 7.50 11.12
C TRP A 522 1.12 6.56 12.12
N PRO A 523 1.04 5.24 11.86
CA PRO A 523 0.53 4.28 12.85
C PRO A 523 1.28 4.40 14.18
N GLY A 524 0.55 4.58 15.28
CA GLY A 524 1.13 4.83 16.61
C GLY A 524 1.46 6.30 16.93
N GLN A 525 1.12 7.25 16.04
CA GLN A 525 1.16 8.69 16.34
C GLN A 525 0.17 9.04 17.47
N LEU A 526 0.66 9.77 18.47
CA LEU A 526 -0.19 10.29 19.54
C LEU A 526 -1.11 11.42 19.04
N PRO A 527 -2.38 11.47 19.47
CA PRO A 527 -3.24 12.62 19.22
C PRO A 527 -2.71 13.85 19.97
N PRO A 528 -2.91 15.07 19.44
CA PRO A 528 -2.51 16.29 20.12
C PRO A 528 -3.25 16.46 21.46
N PRO A 529 -2.62 17.01 22.51
CA PRO A 529 -1.28 17.62 22.53
C PRO A 529 -0.14 16.60 22.42
N ALA A 530 1.04 17.08 22.01
CA ALA A 530 2.29 16.33 22.17
C ALA A 530 2.85 16.57 23.60
N PRO A 531 3.53 15.58 24.22
CA PRO A 531 4.10 15.77 25.55
C PRO A 531 5.24 16.80 25.54
N ALA A 532 5.34 17.57 26.62
CA ALA A 532 6.38 18.58 26.80
C ALA A 532 7.75 17.96 27.10
N VAL A 533 7.78 16.86 27.84
CA VAL A 533 9.01 16.17 28.26
C VAL A 533 8.88 14.66 28.02
N VAL A 534 9.68 14.11 27.09
CA VAL A 534 9.81 12.66 26.91
C VAL A 534 10.97 12.16 27.78
N LEU A 535 10.74 11.09 28.55
CA LEU A 535 11.73 10.56 29.48
C LEU A 535 12.79 9.73 28.74
N PRO A 536 14.11 9.92 28.99
CA PRO A 536 15.17 9.18 28.31
C PRO A 536 15.23 7.70 28.72
N GLN A 537 14.61 7.34 29.86
CA GLN A 537 14.32 5.99 30.30
C GLN A 537 12.90 5.97 30.89
N PRO A 538 11.99 5.11 30.43
CA PRO A 538 10.65 5.03 31.00
C PRO A 538 10.68 4.57 32.46
N LEU A 539 9.84 5.17 33.30
CA LEU A 539 9.73 4.81 34.72
C LEU A 539 8.72 3.68 34.90
N ALA A 540 9.06 2.63 35.66
CA ALA A 540 8.12 1.55 35.99
C ALA A 540 6.92 2.08 36.78
N ALA A 541 5.73 1.57 36.49
CA ALA A 541 4.48 1.98 37.14
C ALA A 541 3.53 0.79 37.34
N THR A 542 2.48 1.01 38.12
CA THR A 542 1.31 0.13 38.25
C THR A 542 0.02 0.96 38.22
N VAL A 543 -0.97 0.49 37.46
CA VAL A 543 -2.30 1.08 37.38
C VAL A 543 -3.29 0.15 38.04
N HIS A 544 -4.13 0.67 38.92
CA HIS A 544 -5.18 -0.06 39.62
C HIS A 544 -6.54 0.60 39.38
N ASP A 545 -7.60 -0.20 39.51
CA ASP A 545 -8.98 0.27 39.48
C ASP A 545 -9.45 0.78 40.86
N ASP A 546 -10.73 1.13 40.96
CA ASP A 546 -11.34 1.66 42.18
C ASP A 546 -11.50 0.60 43.30
N ALA A 547 -11.64 -0.68 42.95
CA ALA A 547 -11.60 -1.79 43.90
C ALA A 547 -10.18 -2.02 44.44
N GLY A 548 -9.15 -1.64 43.69
CA GLY A 548 -7.73 -1.79 44.02
C GLY A 548 -7.04 -2.92 43.25
N GLU A 549 -7.73 -3.56 42.31
CA GLU A 549 -7.18 -4.62 41.47
C GLU A 549 -6.34 -4.03 40.32
N PRO A 550 -5.29 -4.72 39.84
CA PRO A 550 -4.42 -4.21 38.79
C PRO A 550 -5.12 -4.18 37.42
N VAL A 551 -5.04 -3.05 36.72
CA VAL A 551 -5.63 -2.90 35.39
C VAL A 551 -4.75 -3.60 34.34
N VAL A 552 -5.34 -4.60 33.68
CA VAL A 552 -4.72 -5.40 32.62
C VAL A 552 -5.28 -4.97 31.27
N VAL A 553 -4.42 -4.88 30.25
CA VAL A 553 -4.81 -4.57 28.87
C VAL A 553 -4.65 -5.82 28.01
N SER A 554 -5.74 -6.26 27.37
CA SER A 554 -5.77 -7.48 26.56
C SER A 554 -5.06 -7.29 25.21
N ALA A 555 -4.74 -8.40 24.53
CA ALA A 555 -4.20 -8.38 23.16
C ALA A 555 -5.16 -7.75 22.11
N ARG A 556 -6.43 -7.52 22.47
CA ARG A 556 -7.46 -6.79 21.72
C ARG A 556 -7.69 -5.36 22.22
N LEU A 557 -6.78 -4.82 23.04
CA LEU A 557 -6.83 -3.46 23.61
C LEU A 557 -8.04 -3.21 24.55
N GLN A 558 -8.59 -4.26 25.15
CA GLN A 558 -9.66 -4.16 26.15
C GLN A 558 -9.04 -4.09 27.54
N LEU A 559 -9.49 -3.16 28.38
CA LEU A 559 -9.07 -3.06 29.78
C LEU A 559 -9.91 -4.02 30.65
N SER A 560 -9.34 -4.51 31.75
CA SER A 560 -10.08 -5.29 32.76
C SER A 560 -11.09 -4.42 33.53
N ALA A 561 -10.71 -3.19 33.85
CA ALA A 561 -11.49 -2.19 34.57
C ALA A 561 -10.99 -0.77 34.22
N ALA A 562 -11.68 0.26 34.72
CA ALA A 562 -11.26 1.65 34.53
C ALA A 562 -10.04 2.01 35.41
N PRO A 563 -8.97 2.60 34.84
CA PRO A 563 -7.88 3.22 35.60
C PRO A 563 -8.40 4.26 36.60
N ALA A 564 -8.15 4.04 37.89
CA ALA A 564 -8.53 4.94 38.97
C ALA A 564 -7.33 5.40 39.82
N ARG A 565 -6.26 4.59 39.93
CA ARG A 565 -5.05 4.94 40.70
C ARG A 565 -3.77 4.55 39.96
N LEU A 566 -2.82 5.48 39.86
CA LEU A 566 -1.48 5.27 39.32
C LEU A 566 -0.45 5.26 40.45
N THR A 567 0.48 4.31 40.46
CA THR A 567 1.69 4.38 41.29
C THR A 567 2.92 4.32 40.39
N VAL A 568 3.88 5.24 40.57
CA VAL A 568 5.12 5.30 39.79
C VAL A 568 6.29 4.91 40.69
N GLY A 569 7.06 3.89 40.29
CA GLY A 569 8.14 3.30 41.08
C GLY A 569 7.67 2.86 42.47
N THR A 570 8.33 3.37 43.50
CA THR A 570 7.95 3.20 44.93
C THR A 570 7.28 4.45 45.51
N GLY A 571 6.71 5.31 44.65
CA GLY A 571 5.99 6.52 45.05
C GLY A 571 4.68 6.23 45.78
N ARG A 572 3.98 7.30 46.18
CA ARG A 572 2.60 7.20 46.68
C ARG A 572 1.65 6.98 45.49
N PRO A 573 0.53 6.25 45.66
CA PRO A 573 -0.54 6.23 44.67
C PRO A 573 -1.12 7.64 44.47
N ALA A 574 -1.29 8.03 43.21
CA ALA A 574 -2.03 9.21 42.78
C ALA A 574 -3.36 8.77 42.15
N GLU A 575 -4.41 9.55 42.38
CA GLU A 575 -5.74 9.35 41.80
C GLU A 575 -5.76 9.80 40.32
N ILE A 576 -6.37 9.00 39.46
CA ILE A 576 -6.54 9.26 38.03
C ILE A 576 -7.92 9.93 37.84
N VAL A 577 -7.91 11.20 37.44
CA VAL A 577 -9.14 12.00 37.22
C VAL A 577 -9.61 11.99 35.77
N GLY A 578 -8.78 11.52 34.84
CA GLY A 578 -9.13 11.37 33.44
C GLY A 578 -8.06 10.60 32.67
N TRP A 579 -8.44 9.89 31.62
CA TRP A 579 -7.49 9.16 30.77
C TRP A 579 -8.04 8.95 29.35
N ALA A 580 -7.12 8.69 28.42
CA ALA A 580 -7.40 8.42 27.01
C ALA A 580 -6.40 7.38 26.45
N GLY A 581 -6.76 6.71 25.35
CA GLY A 581 -6.09 5.50 24.84
C GLY A 581 -7.03 4.30 24.96
N PRO A 582 -6.54 3.04 24.85
CA PRO A 582 -5.21 2.61 24.44
C PRO A 582 -4.96 2.84 22.93
N TRP A 583 -3.84 3.49 22.58
CA TRP A 583 -3.36 3.53 21.19
C TRP A 583 -2.32 2.42 20.95
N PRO A 584 -2.53 1.49 20.01
CA PRO A 584 -1.57 0.44 19.72
C PRO A 584 -0.32 0.98 19.03
N VAL A 585 0.82 0.41 19.40
CA VAL A 585 2.13 0.74 18.85
C VAL A 585 2.89 -0.56 18.62
N ASP A 586 3.02 -0.94 17.35
CA ASP A 586 3.82 -2.09 16.89
C ASP A 586 5.18 -1.59 16.36
N GLU A 587 6.12 -1.39 17.29
CA GLU A 587 7.50 -0.99 17.00
C GLU A 587 8.32 -2.18 16.46
N ARG A 588 9.15 -1.94 15.44
CA ARG A 588 10.13 -2.93 14.90
C ARG A 588 9.54 -4.27 14.43
N TRP A 589 8.27 -4.30 14.01
CA TRP A 589 7.59 -5.50 13.49
C TRP A 589 8.33 -6.25 12.37
N TRP A 590 9.20 -5.55 11.63
CA TRP A 590 10.08 -6.11 10.58
C TRP A 590 11.26 -6.94 11.12
N ALA A 591 11.51 -6.94 12.44
CA ALA A 591 12.61 -7.64 13.09
C ALA A 591 12.08 -8.45 14.30
N PRO A 592 11.72 -9.74 14.14
CA PRO A 592 11.00 -10.51 15.16
C PRO A 592 11.67 -10.62 16.54
N ALA A 593 12.99 -10.46 16.63
CA ALA A 593 13.73 -10.45 17.91
C ALA A 593 13.72 -9.07 18.61
N GLU A 594 13.30 -8.02 17.93
CA GLU A 594 13.22 -6.65 18.42
C GLU A 594 11.79 -6.08 18.40
N ALA A 595 10.83 -6.82 17.85
CA ALA A 595 9.44 -6.41 17.70
C ALA A 595 8.78 -6.18 19.05
N ARG A 596 8.23 -4.98 19.26
CA ARG A 596 7.58 -4.56 20.50
C ARG A 596 6.15 -4.14 20.22
N ARG A 597 5.20 -4.80 20.88
CA ARG A 597 3.78 -4.49 20.83
C ARG A 597 3.36 -3.89 22.17
N ARG A 598 3.16 -2.57 22.20
CA ARG A 598 2.71 -1.83 23.38
C ARG A 598 1.42 -1.04 23.11
N ALA A 599 0.75 -0.61 24.16
CA ALA A 599 -0.35 0.35 24.07
C ALA A 599 -0.04 1.61 24.87
N ARG A 600 -0.23 2.80 24.28
CA ARG A 600 -0.03 4.11 24.92
C ARG A 600 -1.34 4.66 25.49
N PHE A 601 -1.24 5.41 26.59
CA PHE A 601 -2.33 6.11 27.26
C PHE A 601 -1.91 7.52 27.67
N GLN A 602 -2.81 8.48 27.59
CA GLN A 602 -2.68 9.79 28.23
C GLN A 602 -3.48 9.74 29.54
N VAL A 603 -2.95 10.25 30.65
CA VAL A 603 -3.54 10.14 31.99
C VAL A 603 -3.37 11.46 32.73
N CYS A 604 -4.47 12.03 33.24
CA CYS A 604 -4.46 13.16 34.18
C CYS A 604 -4.62 12.67 35.61
N LEU A 605 -3.85 13.26 36.52
CA LEU A 605 -3.85 12.97 37.95
C LEU A 605 -4.54 14.09 38.74
N ALA A 606 -5.03 13.77 39.94
CA ALA A 606 -5.73 14.71 40.83
C ALA A 606 -4.85 15.87 41.35
N ASP A 607 -3.52 15.75 41.25
CA ASP A 607 -2.57 16.83 41.55
C ASP A 607 -2.36 17.80 40.36
N GLY A 608 -3.04 17.56 39.23
CA GLY A 608 -2.97 18.35 38.00
C GLY A 608 -1.91 17.86 37.00
N ALA A 609 -1.06 16.90 37.35
CA ALA A 609 -0.06 16.38 36.43
C ALA A 609 -0.69 15.52 35.32
N ALA A 610 -0.20 15.67 34.10
CA ALA A 610 -0.62 14.85 32.96
C ALA A 610 0.56 14.02 32.41
N LEU A 611 0.34 12.73 32.16
CA LEU A 611 1.36 11.74 31.87
C LEU A 611 1.04 10.94 30.60
N LEU A 612 2.08 10.56 29.86
CA LEU A 612 2.02 9.50 28.85
C LEU A 612 2.45 8.19 29.51
N LEU A 613 1.51 7.27 29.67
CA LEU A 613 1.82 5.89 30.04
C LEU A 613 1.94 5.01 28.80
N ALA A 614 2.64 3.89 28.95
CA ALA A 614 2.56 2.78 28.04
C ALA A 614 2.50 1.44 28.80
N VAL A 615 1.91 0.42 28.18
CA VAL A 615 1.91 -0.96 28.68
C VAL A 615 2.51 -1.90 27.65
N GLU A 616 3.56 -2.62 28.02
CA GLU A 616 4.26 -3.61 27.19
C GLU A 616 4.41 -4.91 28.01
N ALA A 617 4.06 -6.07 27.44
CA ALA A 617 4.07 -7.37 28.12
C ALA A 617 3.30 -7.42 29.47
N GLY A 618 2.32 -6.53 29.69
CA GLY A 618 1.56 -6.40 30.93
C GLY A 618 2.22 -5.52 32.00
N GLN A 619 3.40 -4.95 31.74
CA GLN A 619 4.07 -4.00 32.61
C GLN A 619 3.73 -2.57 32.21
N TRP A 620 3.31 -1.74 33.17
CA TRP A 620 3.04 -0.32 32.95
C TRP A 620 4.31 0.52 33.12
N LEU A 621 4.45 1.54 32.29
CA LEU A 621 5.59 2.45 32.20
C LEU A 621 5.10 3.89 32.02
N VAL A 622 5.83 4.88 32.54
CA VAL A 622 5.68 6.30 32.17
C VAL A 622 6.71 6.60 31.07
N GLU A 623 6.27 6.96 29.86
CA GLU A 623 7.14 7.34 28.74
C GLU A 623 7.38 8.86 28.67
N ALA A 624 6.41 9.71 29.05
CA ALA A 624 6.51 11.17 28.93
C ALA A 624 5.58 11.92 29.90
N ILE A 625 5.74 13.25 29.96
CA ILE A 625 4.98 14.19 30.80
C ILE A 625 4.43 15.32 29.90
N TYR A 626 3.19 15.71 30.18
CA TYR A 626 2.52 16.90 29.67
C TYR A 626 2.53 17.96 30.78
N ASP A 627 3.17 19.09 30.50
CA ASP A 627 3.34 20.27 31.36
C ASP A 627 2.46 21.41 30.82
#